data_AF-A0A357G2T4-F1
#
_entry.id   AF-A0A357G2T4-F1
#
_cell.length_a   1.000
_cell.length_b   1.000
_cell.length_c   1.000
_cell.angle_alpha   90.00
_cell.angle_beta   90.00
_cell.angle_gamma   90.00
#
_symmetry.space_group_name_H-M   'P 1'
#
loop_
_entity.id
_entity.type
_entity.pdbx_description
1 polymer ?
#
loop_
_entity_poly.entity_id
_entity_poly.type
_entity_poly.pdbx_seq_one_letter_code
_entity_poly.pdbx_strand_id
1 'polypeptide(L)'
;MHVYNRDCGTTTGHKGIFTRLKSYLDRSRLGELLVIKGLITPQQLRGALTEQKETGIPLGQIFMKHAMISQRQLVMILSRQITVRVFAAIMFCTLSLVNFGSKKARADVVRDIPAIVTVATAETGPQLTKVTSYPALFGSAEKQSSNLGAFTKWTGMFAKFERTANAPTSDKMMREWKQNLSAFQGLELRDMAKKVNDLMNSKKYISDNKNYGQSDYWATPVEFFTRGGDCEDYAIAKYAALRALGVPEERLRIAIIHDKIKNIPHAVLVVYTDQGAYILDNQVDEMKNARDVSRYRPIFSINRHAWWLHTAPKSSTVLASVD
;
A
#
# COMPACT_ATOMS: atom_id res chain seq x y z
N MET A 1 58.70 -8.12 -27.17
CA MET A 1 59.13 -6.71 -27.22
C MET A 1 57.87 -5.85 -27.07
N HIS A 2 57.79 -5.09 -25.96
CA HIS A 2 56.98 -3.89 -25.65
C HIS A 2 55.54 -3.75 -26.23
N VAL A 3 54.45 -3.65 -25.42
CA VAL A 3 54.05 -2.55 -24.48
C VAL A 3 53.71 -1.25 -25.27
N TYR A 4 52.59 -0.49 -25.15
CA TYR A 4 51.77 -0.02 -24.02
C TYR A 4 50.36 0.43 -24.51
N ASN A 5 49.47 0.53 -23.52
CA ASN A 5 48.07 0.98 -23.43
C ASN A 5 47.76 2.45 -23.85
N ARG A 6 46.49 2.75 -24.23
CA ARG A 6 45.72 3.92 -23.73
C ARG A 6 44.22 3.91 -24.13
N ASP A 7 43.39 4.14 -23.11
CA ASP A 7 41.93 4.36 -23.10
C ASP A 7 41.43 5.62 -23.82
N CYS A 8 40.15 5.66 -24.25
CA CYS A 8 39.12 6.62 -23.80
C CYS A 8 37.71 6.31 -24.38
N GLY A 9 36.64 6.50 -23.58
CA GLY A 9 35.24 6.12 -23.83
C GLY A 9 34.44 6.95 -24.85
N THR A 10 33.18 6.62 -25.16
CA THR A 10 32.01 7.06 -24.37
C THR A 10 30.67 6.38 -24.78
N THR A 11 29.83 6.17 -23.77
CA THR A 11 28.33 6.14 -23.72
C THR A 11 27.50 5.04 -24.42
N THR A 12 27.44 3.86 -23.79
CA THR A 12 26.26 2.97 -23.90
C THR A 12 25.12 3.50 -23.03
N GLY A 13 24.14 4.17 -23.65
CA GLY A 13 22.94 4.68 -22.98
C GLY A 13 22.08 3.57 -22.37
N HIS A 14 21.95 3.56 -21.05
CA HIS A 14 21.03 2.72 -20.28
C HIS A 14 19.57 2.93 -20.72
N LYS A 15 19.02 2.00 -21.51
CA LYS A 15 17.55 1.87 -21.68
C LYS A 15 16.97 1.21 -20.42
N GLY A 16 16.74 2.03 -19.41
CA GLY A 16 16.42 1.62 -18.05
C GLY A 16 15.04 1.00 -17.83
N ILE A 17 14.91 0.38 -16.66
CA ILE A 17 13.69 -0.17 -16.03
C ILE A 17 12.47 0.79 -16.14
N PHE A 18 12.72 2.09 -16.22
CA PHE A 18 11.73 3.15 -16.42
C PHE A 18 10.94 3.03 -17.74
N THR A 19 11.57 2.56 -18.83
CA THR A 19 10.87 2.36 -20.10
C THR A 19 9.89 1.19 -20.04
N ARG A 20 10.19 0.16 -19.22
CA ARG A 20 9.31 -0.99 -18.97
C ARG A 20 8.19 -0.69 -17.99
N LEU A 21 8.41 0.18 -17.00
CA LEU A 21 7.36 0.65 -16.09
C LEU A 21 6.39 1.61 -16.80
N LYS A 22 6.92 2.49 -17.65
CA LYS A 22 6.14 3.34 -18.57
C LYS A 22 5.29 2.47 -19.51
N SER A 23 5.84 1.40 -20.08
CA SER A 23 5.07 0.50 -20.95
C SER A 23 4.01 -0.33 -20.20
N TYR A 24 4.22 -0.64 -18.91
CA TYR A 24 3.23 -1.31 -18.07
C TYR A 24 2.06 -0.39 -17.66
N LEU A 25 2.35 0.89 -17.40
CA LEU A 25 1.35 1.94 -17.18
C LEU A 25 0.63 2.33 -18.49
N ASP A 26 1.35 2.29 -19.62
CA ASP A 26 0.78 2.50 -20.96
C ASP A 26 -0.10 1.34 -21.41
N ARG A 27 0.07 0.12 -20.90
CA ARG A 27 -0.87 -1.02 -21.12
C ARG A 27 -2.23 -0.84 -20.43
N SER A 28 -2.47 0.32 -19.83
CA SER A 28 -3.75 0.75 -19.28
C SER A 28 -4.41 1.83 -20.15
N ARG A 29 -4.21 1.81 -21.47
CA ARG A 29 -4.84 2.75 -22.42
C ARG A 29 -6.37 2.54 -22.40
N LEU A 30 -7.11 3.64 -22.26
CA LEU A 30 -8.59 3.66 -22.16
C LEU A 30 -9.24 2.79 -23.24
N GLY A 31 -8.75 2.87 -24.47
CA GLY A 31 -9.26 2.09 -25.60
C GLY A 31 -9.12 0.58 -25.45
N GLU A 32 -7.96 0.07 -25.01
CA GLU A 32 -7.74 -1.37 -24.82
C GLU A 32 -8.61 -1.93 -23.69
N LEU A 33 -8.84 -1.13 -22.65
CA LEU A 33 -9.68 -1.50 -21.52
C LEU A 33 -11.17 -1.55 -21.89
N LEU A 34 -11.63 -0.68 -22.80
CA LEU A 34 -12.98 -0.73 -23.35
C LEU A 34 -13.20 -1.97 -24.24
N VAL A 35 -12.16 -2.40 -24.97
CA VAL A 35 -12.19 -3.65 -25.75
C VAL A 35 -12.25 -4.88 -24.84
N ILE A 36 -11.40 -4.95 -23.82
CA ILE A 36 -11.36 -6.06 -22.87
C ILE A 36 -12.68 -6.21 -22.10
N LYS A 37 -13.37 -5.09 -21.81
CA LYS A 37 -14.69 -5.09 -21.16
C LYS A 37 -15.86 -5.35 -22.12
N GLY A 38 -15.59 -5.59 -23.41
CA GLY A 38 -16.62 -5.83 -24.41
C GLY A 38 -17.51 -4.62 -24.72
N LEU A 39 -17.09 -3.41 -24.34
CA LEU A 39 -17.85 -2.18 -24.54
C LEU A 39 -17.67 -1.60 -25.94
N ILE A 40 -16.51 -1.87 -26.57
CA ILE A 40 -16.23 -1.54 -27.97
C ILE A 40 -15.45 -2.67 -28.62
N THR A 41 -15.49 -2.78 -29.94
CA THR A 41 -14.71 -3.76 -30.71
C THR A 41 -13.30 -3.26 -31.03
N PRO A 42 -12.34 -4.16 -31.33
CA PRO A 42 -11.01 -3.79 -31.79
C PRO A 42 -10.99 -2.95 -33.08
N GLN A 43 -12.03 -3.07 -33.92
CA GLN A 43 -12.17 -2.29 -35.14
C GLN A 43 -12.65 -0.86 -34.84
N GLN A 44 -13.61 -0.71 -33.93
CA GLN A 44 -14.06 0.60 -33.43
C GLN A 44 -12.95 1.35 -32.71
N LEU A 45 -12.12 0.65 -31.92
CA LEU A 45 -10.95 1.25 -31.30
C LEU A 45 -9.94 1.78 -32.34
N ARG A 46 -9.66 1.01 -33.41
CA ARG A 46 -8.76 1.44 -34.48
C ARG A 46 -9.30 2.67 -35.21
N GLY A 47 -10.60 2.71 -35.53
CA GLY A 47 -11.24 3.87 -36.15
C GLY A 47 -11.15 5.13 -35.29
N ALA A 48 -11.43 5.01 -33.99
CA ALA A 48 -11.37 6.13 -33.05
C ALA A 48 -9.93 6.66 -32.84
N LEU A 49 -8.91 5.79 -32.93
CA LEU A 49 -7.50 6.20 -32.86
C LEU A 49 -7.05 6.96 -34.12
N THR A 50 -7.56 6.60 -35.29
CA THR A 50 -7.33 7.36 -36.53
C THR A 50 -7.96 8.74 -36.44
N GLU A 51 -9.24 8.84 -36.04
CA GLU A 51 -9.93 10.12 -35.87
C GLU A 51 -9.25 10.98 -34.80
N GLN A 52 -8.77 10.39 -33.69
CA GLN A 52 -8.00 11.10 -32.68
C GLN A 52 -6.72 11.72 -33.26
N LYS A 53 -6.02 10.99 -34.15
CA LYS A 53 -4.77 11.46 -34.75
C LYS A 53 -5.00 12.61 -35.74
N GLU A 54 -6.15 12.61 -36.42
CA GLU A 54 -6.52 13.63 -37.41
C GLU A 54 -7.13 14.89 -36.76
N THR A 55 -7.91 14.71 -35.70
CA THR A 55 -8.69 15.81 -35.08
C THR A 55 -8.09 16.35 -33.79
N GLY A 56 -7.20 15.59 -33.14
CA GLY A 56 -6.65 15.91 -31.81
C GLY A 56 -7.66 15.75 -30.66
N ILE A 57 -8.90 15.34 -30.93
CA ILE A 57 -9.96 15.22 -29.91
C ILE A 57 -9.63 14.06 -28.94
N PRO A 58 -9.87 14.21 -27.62
CA PRO A 58 -9.67 13.13 -26.67
C PRO A 58 -10.49 11.88 -27.02
N LEU A 59 -9.85 10.71 -26.96
CA LEU A 59 -10.47 9.42 -27.33
C LEU A 59 -11.81 9.13 -26.62
N GLY A 60 -11.96 9.56 -25.36
CA GLY A 60 -13.22 9.42 -24.63
C GLY A 60 -14.39 10.24 -25.20
N GLN A 61 -14.10 11.42 -25.77
CA GLN A 61 -15.10 12.26 -26.43
C GLN A 61 -15.50 11.71 -27.81
N ILE A 62 -14.54 11.09 -28.52
CA ILE A 62 -14.81 10.41 -29.80
C ILE A 62 -15.77 9.23 -29.57
N PHE A 63 -15.56 8.42 -28.53
CA PHE A 63 -16.47 7.32 -28.20
C PHE A 63 -17.86 7.80 -27.76
N MET A 64 -17.98 8.96 -27.14
CA MET A 64 -19.29 9.56 -26.80
C MET A 64 -19.99 10.13 -28.04
N LYS A 65 -19.26 10.81 -28.92
CA LYS A 65 -19.77 11.42 -30.16
C LYS A 65 -20.40 10.38 -31.08
N HIS A 66 -19.84 9.18 -31.14
CA HIS A 66 -20.37 8.05 -31.91
C HIS A 66 -21.34 7.15 -31.12
N ALA A 67 -21.82 7.60 -29.95
CA ALA A 67 -22.72 6.87 -29.05
C ALA A 67 -22.22 5.46 -28.62
N MET A 68 -20.91 5.22 -28.69
CA MET A 68 -20.30 3.92 -28.34
C MET A 68 -20.22 3.70 -26.83
N ILE A 69 -20.18 4.78 -26.03
CA ILE A 69 -20.19 4.73 -24.56
C ILE A 69 -20.96 5.94 -23.98
N SER A 70 -21.66 5.77 -22.85
CA SER A 70 -22.37 6.86 -22.17
C SER A 70 -21.46 7.71 -21.27
N GLN A 71 -21.85 8.96 -21.01
CA GLN A 71 -21.13 9.87 -20.08
C GLN A 71 -20.96 9.25 -18.68
N ARG A 72 -21.95 8.50 -18.19
CA ARG A 72 -21.86 7.80 -16.90
C ARG A 72 -20.81 6.67 -16.95
N GLN A 73 -20.76 5.89 -18.03
CA GLN A 73 -19.75 4.84 -18.19
C GLN A 73 -18.34 5.40 -18.36
N LEU A 74 -18.19 6.51 -19.10
CA LEU A 74 -16.91 7.20 -19.25
C LEU A 74 -16.41 7.75 -17.91
N VAL A 75 -17.28 8.42 -17.15
CA VAL A 75 -16.94 8.93 -15.81
C VAL A 75 -16.61 7.80 -14.84
N MET A 76 -17.33 6.68 -14.84
CA MET A 76 -17.00 5.52 -14.00
C MET A 76 -15.65 4.87 -14.35
N ILE A 77 -15.27 4.85 -15.63
CA ILE A 77 -13.99 4.28 -16.08
C ILE A 77 -12.83 5.24 -15.82
N LEU A 78 -13.03 6.55 -16.01
CA LEU A 78 -12.02 7.58 -15.79
C LEU A 78 -11.77 7.87 -14.30
N SER A 79 -12.81 7.96 -13.47
CA SER A 79 -12.67 8.12 -12.00
C SER A 79 -11.83 7.00 -11.38
N ARG A 80 -11.94 5.79 -11.92
CA ARG A 80 -11.18 4.62 -11.53
C ARG A 80 -9.75 4.56 -12.10
N GLN A 81 -9.45 5.34 -13.14
CA GLN A 81 -8.09 5.57 -13.67
C GLN A 81 -7.37 6.73 -12.97
N ILE A 82 -8.11 7.74 -12.49
CA ILE A 82 -7.55 8.95 -11.88
C ILE A 82 -6.92 8.62 -10.52
N THR A 83 -7.50 7.73 -9.71
CA THR A 83 -6.89 7.34 -8.42
C THR A 83 -5.51 6.72 -8.59
N VAL A 84 -5.31 5.84 -9.58
CA VAL A 84 -4.00 5.19 -9.83
C VAL A 84 -3.02 6.14 -10.53
N ARG A 85 -3.51 7.00 -11.43
CA ARG A 85 -2.68 7.94 -12.20
C ARG A 85 -2.26 9.18 -11.41
N VAL A 86 -3.11 9.71 -10.52
CA VAL A 86 -2.77 10.85 -9.65
C VAL A 86 -1.80 10.41 -8.55
N PHE A 87 -1.98 9.20 -7.98
CA PHE A 87 -1.00 8.61 -7.05
C PHE A 87 0.36 8.35 -7.72
N ALA A 88 0.37 7.85 -8.97
CA ALA A 88 1.61 7.60 -9.70
C ALA A 88 2.28 8.89 -10.23
N ALA A 89 1.52 9.91 -10.64
CA ALA A 89 2.07 11.13 -11.23
C ALA A 89 2.67 12.10 -10.18
N ILE A 90 2.07 12.22 -8.99
CA ILE A 90 2.61 13.05 -7.90
C ILE A 90 3.90 12.45 -7.34
N MET A 91 4.05 11.12 -7.41
CA MET A 91 5.26 10.40 -7.03
C MET A 91 6.49 10.75 -7.89
N PHE A 92 6.33 11.24 -9.12
CA PHE A 92 7.47 11.39 -10.04
C PHE A 92 8.08 12.79 -10.12
N CYS A 93 7.56 13.80 -9.42
CA CYS A 93 7.96 15.20 -9.64
C CYS A 93 8.88 15.84 -8.59
N THR A 94 9.40 15.14 -7.57
CA THR A 94 10.41 15.73 -6.66
C THR A 94 11.50 14.73 -6.26
N LEU A 95 12.38 14.41 -7.21
CA LEU A 95 13.62 13.68 -6.97
C LEU A 95 14.80 14.53 -7.42
N SER A 96 15.30 15.37 -6.52
CA SER A 96 16.69 15.86 -6.54
C SER A 96 17.12 16.20 -5.11
N LEU A 97 18.09 15.41 -4.61
CA LEU A 97 18.87 15.58 -3.37
C LEU A 97 18.05 15.23 -2.10
N VAL A 98 18.43 14.35 -1.16
CA VAL A 98 19.72 14.17 -0.47
C VAL A 98 19.89 12.71 0.02
N ASN A 99 21.10 12.47 0.51
CA ASN A 99 21.91 11.26 0.66
C ASN A 99 21.57 10.31 1.83
N PHE A 100 22.20 9.14 1.74
CA PHE A 100 22.14 7.93 2.57
C PHE A 100 22.50 8.09 4.07
N GLY A 101 21.87 7.26 4.90
CA GLY A 101 22.35 6.94 6.25
C GLY A 101 21.59 5.78 6.89
N SER A 102 22.05 4.55 6.68
CA SER A 102 21.52 3.34 7.32
C SER A 102 22.20 3.10 8.67
N LYS A 103 21.43 3.01 9.78
CA LYS A 103 21.91 2.51 11.08
C LYS A 103 21.34 1.13 11.38
N LYS A 104 22.17 0.29 12.02
CA LYS A 104 21.93 -1.11 12.40
C LYS A 104 20.86 -1.25 13.49
N ALA A 105 20.05 -2.30 13.35
CA ALA A 105 19.02 -2.73 14.27
C ALA A 105 19.58 -3.15 15.66
N ARG A 106 19.21 -2.37 16.68
CA ARG A 106 18.95 -2.86 18.05
C ARG A 106 17.44 -2.79 18.24
N ALA A 107 16.86 -3.67 19.06
CA ALA A 107 15.42 -3.75 19.31
C ALA A 107 14.82 -2.34 19.45
N ASP A 108 14.06 -1.92 18.43
CA ASP A 108 13.44 -0.61 18.39
C ASP A 108 12.34 -0.58 19.44
N VAL A 109 12.73 -0.15 20.64
CA VAL A 109 11.82 0.33 21.67
C VAL A 109 10.86 1.29 20.97
N VAL A 110 9.56 1.08 21.16
CA VAL A 110 8.44 1.76 20.50
C VAL A 110 8.54 3.29 20.66
N ARG A 111 9.38 3.93 19.85
CA ARG A 111 9.55 5.40 19.79
C ARG A 111 8.65 6.03 18.73
N ASP A 112 7.95 5.20 17.96
CA ASP A 112 7.10 5.61 16.83
C ASP A 112 5.62 5.73 17.17
N ILE A 113 5.24 5.38 18.41
CA ILE A 113 3.89 5.50 18.95
C ILE A 113 3.95 6.33 20.22
N PRO A 114 2.96 7.22 20.47
CA PRO A 114 2.93 8.06 21.66
C PRO A 114 3.04 7.25 22.95
N ALA A 115 3.93 7.65 23.85
CA ALA A 115 4.18 6.94 25.10
C ALA A 115 2.92 6.77 25.97
N ILE A 116 1.94 7.68 25.83
CA ILE A 116 0.66 7.63 26.55
C ILE A 116 -0.15 6.36 26.25
N VAL A 117 -0.04 5.79 25.04
CA VAL A 117 -0.75 4.56 24.65
C VAL A 117 0.11 3.32 24.69
N THR A 118 1.43 3.46 24.77
CA THR A 118 2.33 2.30 24.88
C THR A 118 1.98 1.48 26.12
N VAL A 119 1.69 0.20 25.88
CA VAL A 119 1.28 -0.77 26.90
C VAL A 119 2.45 -1.68 27.26
N ALA A 120 3.25 -2.08 26.26
CA ALA A 120 4.37 -3.00 26.48
C ALA A 120 5.57 -2.31 27.16
N THR A 121 6.13 -2.99 28.15
CA THR A 121 7.47 -2.70 28.70
C THR A 121 8.48 -3.72 28.17
N ALA A 122 9.78 -3.48 28.38
CA ALA A 122 10.82 -4.43 27.98
C ALA A 122 10.65 -5.83 28.62
N GLU A 123 9.95 -5.92 29.76
CA GLU A 123 9.72 -7.16 30.51
C GLU A 123 8.41 -7.87 30.13
N THR A 124 7.45 -7.15 29.58
CA THR A 124 6.07 -7.63 29.34
C THR A 124 5.68 -7.63 27.86
N GLY A 125 6.59 -7.21 26.98
CA GLY A 125 6.41 -7.29 25.54
C GLY A 125 6.45 -8.73 25.04
N PRO A 126 5.89 -9.01 23.85
CA PRO A 126 5.90 -10.35 23.29
C PRO A 126 7.35 -10.79 23.00
N GLN A 127 7.73 -11.98 23.47
CA GLN A 127 9.04 -12.57 23.18
C GLN A 127 9.06 -13.13 21.75
N LEU A 128 9.25 -12.24 20.78
CA LEU A 128 9.25 -12.61 19.37
C LEU A 128 10.64 -12.97 18.90
N THR A 129 10.73 -14.09 18.17
CA THR A 129 11.93 -14.43 17.44
C THR A 129 12.27 -13.33 16.43
N LYS A 130 13.54 -13.19 16.04
CA LYS A 130 13.88 -12.26 14.97
C LYS A 130 13.26 -12.74 13.66
N VAL A 131 12.64 -11.85 12.89
CA VAL A 131 12.12 -12.20 11.56
C VAL A 131 13.28 -12.65 10.68
N THR A 132 13.33 -13.95 10.35
CA THR A 132 14.37 -14.54 9.49
C THR A 132 13.98 -14.53 8.01
N SER A 133 12.69 -14.52 7.72
CA SER A 133 12.17 -14.46 6.35
C SER A 133 10.80 -13.78 6.30
N TYR A 134 10.50 -13.16 5.16
CA TYR A 134 9.18 -12.62 4.86
C TYR A 134 8.57 -13.51 3.77
N PRO A 135 7.56 -14.33 4.10
CA PRO A 135 6.82 -15.07 3.09
C PRO A 135 6.26 -14.11 2.05
N ALA A 136 6.35 -14.49 0.77
CA ALA A 136 5.85 -13.67 -0.33
C ALA A 136 4.35 -13.39 -0.16
N LEU A 137 3.96 -12.11 -0.18
CA LEU A 137 2.56 -11.74 -0.09
C LEU A 137 1.86 -12.04 -1.41
N PHE A 138 0.81 -12.88 -1.35
CA PHE A 138 -0.04 -13.23 -2.49
C PHE A 138 0.74 -13.78 -3.71
N GLY A 139 1.86 -14.48 -3.46
CA GLY A 139 2.74 -15.02 -4.49
C GLY A 139 3.54 -13.97 -5.28
N SER A 140 3.55 -12.71 -4.85
CA SER A 140 4.26 -11.63 -5.54
C SER A 140 5.77 -11.64 -5.26
N ALA A 141 6.55 -11.12 -6.20
CA ALA A 141 7.92 -10.71 -5.93
C ALA A 141 7.95 -9.27 -5.40
N GLU A 142 9.01 -8.88 -4.69
CA GLU A 142 9.10 -7.56 -4.04
C GLU A 142 10.39 -6.82 -4.39
N LYS A 143 10.30 -5.50 -4.52
CA LYS A 143 11.46 -4.58 -4.55
C LYS A 143 11.34 -3.57 -3.42
N GLN A 144 12.31 -3.58 -2.51
CA GLN A 144 12.35 -2.69 -1.34
C GLN A 144 13.00 -1.33 -1.66
N SER A 145 12.55 -0.28 -0.96
CA SER A 145 13.22 1.01 -0.82
C SER A 145 13.01 1.56 0.58
N SER A 146 14.06 2.14 1.19
CA SER A 146 13.98 2.86 2.46
C SER A 146 13.58 4.33 2.30
N ASN A 147 13.49 4.83 1.06
CA ASN A 147 13.08 6.21 0.81
C ASN A 147 11.55 6.34 0.90
N LEU A 148 11.09 6.94 1.99
CA LEU A 148 9.68 7.20 2.27
C LEU A 148 9.19 8.60 1.84
N GLY A 149 10.01 9.41 1.16
CA GLY A 149 9.66 10.78 0.76
C GLY A 149 8.41 10.87 -0.12
N ALA A 150 8.11 9.79 -0.82
CA ALA A 150 6.88 9.50 -1.54
C ALA A 150 5.59 9.55 -0.70
N PHE A 151 5.66 9.12 0.56
CA PHE A 151 4.53 8.73 1.38
C PHE A 151 4.27 9.78 2.46
N THR A 152 4.13 11.03 2.04
CA THR A 152 3.95 12.18 2.93
C THR A 152 2.69 12.09 3.79
N LYS A 153 1.61 11.47 3.28
CA LYS A 153 0.39 11.20 4.05
C LYS A 153 0.66 10.21 5.19
N TRP A 154 1.37 9.12 4.92
CA TRP A 154 1.76 8.13 5.92
C TRP A 154 2.65 8.75 7.01
N THR A 155 3.73 9.43 6.63
CA THR A 155 4.65 10.04 7.59
C THR A 155 3.99 11.20 8.34
N GLY A 156 3.20 12.03 7.65
CA GLY A 156 2.44 13.13 8.22
C GLY A 156 1.36 12.67 9.20
N MET A 157 0.69 11.55 8.93
CA MET A 157 -0.30 10.96 9.83
C MET A 157 0.31 10.62 11.19
N PHE A 158 1.49 9.97 11.25
CA PHE A 158 2.15 9.69 12.53
C PHE A 158 2.62 10.95 13.25
N ALA A 159 3.18 11.93 12.52
CA ALA A 159 3.56 13.21 13.11
C ALA A 159 2.35 13.95 13.70
N LYS A 160 1.19 13.80 13.06
CA LYS A 160 -0.08 14.33 13.59
C LYS A 160 -0.57 13.51 14.78
N PHE A 161 -0.48 12.18 14.73
CA PHE A 161 -0.89 11.30 15.82
C PHE A 161 -0.11 11.59 17.11
N GLU A 162 1.19 11.86 17.01
CA GLU A 162 2.00 12.29 18.16
C GLU A 162 1.43 13.55 18.82
N ARG A 163 1.04 14.54 18.02
CA ARG A 163 0.45 15.78 18.54
C ARG A 163 -0.95 15.55 19.12
N THR A 164 -1.80 14.78 18.44
CA THR A 164 -3.19 14.58 18.87
C THR A 164 -3.29 13.67 20.08
N ALA A 165 -2.42 12.68 20.22
CA ALA A 165 -2.40 11.78 21.37
C ALA A 165 -1.99 12.48 22.68
N ASN A 166 -1.12 13.49 22.59
CA ASN A 166 -0.69 14.29 23.74
C ASN A 166 -1.59 15.50 24.03
N ALA A 167 -2.68 15.68 23.26
CA ALA A 167 -3.62 16.77 23.48
C ALA A 167 -4.61 16.44 24.62
N PRO A 168 -4.91 17.38 25.54
CA PRO A 168 -5.85 17.15 26.65
C PRO A 168 -7.26 16.74 26.20
N THR A 169 -7.66 17.07 24.97
CA THR A 169 -8.94 16.67 24.39
C THR A 169 -9.01 15.17 24.08
N SER A 170 -7.87 14.51 23.88
CA SER A 170 -7.78 13.08 23.53
C SER A 170 -7.57 12.19 24.75
N ASP A 171 -7.16 12.76 25.89
CA ASP A 171 -6.78 12.10 27.12
C ASP A 171 -7.69 10.94 27.55
N LYS A 172 -9.00 11.19 27.60
CA LYS A 172 -9.99 10.18 27.99
C LYS A 172 -9.94 8.99 27.03
N MET A 173 -9.97 9.27 25.73
CA MET A 173 -9.92 8.23 24.70
C MET A 173 -8.60 7.46 24.76
N MET A 174 -7.46 8.15 24.90
CA MET A 174 -6.15 7.50 24.97
C MET A 174 -6.04 6.56 26.18
N ARG A 175 -6.61 6.94 27.34
CA ARG A 175 -6.68 6.07 28.52
C ARG A 175 -7.58 4.85 28.31
N GLU A 176 -8.78 5.04 27.75
CA GLU A 176 -9.69 3.93 27.41
C GLU A 176 -9.05 2.98 26.39
N TRP A 177 -8.40 3.54 25.38
CA TRP A 177 -7.70 2.75 24.38
C TRP A 177 -6.55 1.96 24.97
N LYS A 178 -5.71 2.58 25.81
CA LYS A 178 -4.65 1.89 26.56
C LYS A 178 -5.22 0.73 27.38
N GLN A 179 -6.30 0.96 28.14
CA GLN A 179 -6.96 -0.06 28.95
C GLN A 179 -7.46 -1.25 28.11
N ASN A 180 -8.08 -0.98 26.96
CA ASN A 180 -8.53 -2.01 26.03
C ASN A 180 -7.36 -2.84 25.48
N LEU A 181 -6.23 -2.19 25.16
CA LEU A 181 -5.04 -2.88 24.67
C LEU A 181 -4.33 -3.68 25.78
N SER A 182 -4.31 -3.22 27.03
CA SER A 182 -3.70 -3.95 28.15
C SER A 182 -4.24 -5.37 28.32
N ALA A 183 -5.50 -5.62 27.95
CA ALA A 183 -6.08 -6.97 27.96
C ALA A 183 -5.45 -7.94 26.94
N PHE A 184 -4.70 -7.44 25.95
CA PHE A 184 -4.07 -8.24 24.90
C PHE A 184 -2.56 -8.40 25.11
N GLN A 185 -2.00 -7.79 26.15
CA GLN A 185 -0.59 -7.87 26.48
C GLN A 185 -0.19 -9.29 26.89
N GLY A 186 0.98 -9.74 26.46
CA GLY A 186 1.49 -11.08 26.74
C GLY A 186 0.86 -12.20 25.90
N LEU A 187 -0.15 -11.91 25.06
CA LEU A 187 -0.68 -12.88 24.11
C LEU A 187 0.36 -13.19 23.02
N GLU A 188 0.27 -14.40 22.47
CA GLU A 188 0.94 -14.76 21.23
C GLU A 188 0.55 -13.79 20.11
N LEU A 189 1.51 -13.42 19.25
CA LEU A 189 1.31 -12.35 18.26
C LEU A 189 0.11 -12.60 17.34
N ARG A 190 -0.17 -13.86 16.99
CA ARG A 190 -1.33 -14.22 16.18
C ARG A 190 -2.64 -13.88 16.90
N ASP A 191 -2.78 -14.24 18.17
CA ASP A 191 -4.00 -14.02 18.94
C ASP A 191 -4.16 -12.55 19.31
N MET A 192 -3.05 -11.88 19.62
CA MET A 192 -2.98 -10.42 19.77
C MET A 192 -3.48 -9.70 18.51
N ALA A 193 -2.97 -10.09 17.33
CA ALA A 193 -3.40 -9.53 16.05
C ALA A 193 -4.89 -9.79 15.79
N LYS A 194 -5.39 -11.00 16.09
CA LYS A 194 -6.81 -11.30 15.97
C LYS A 194 -7.67 -10.39 16.86
N LYS A 195 -7.30 -10.22 18.14
CA LYS A 195 -8.05 -9.36 19.08
C LYS A 195 -8.02 -7.89 18.67
N VAL A 196 -6.88 -7.39 18.19
CA VAL A 196 -6.78 -6.05 17.60
C VAL A 196 -7.66 -5.91 16.36
N ASN A 197 -7.68 -6.93 15.48
CA ASN A 197 -8.54 -6.92 14.30
C ASN A 197 -10.03 -6.80 14.68
N ASP A 198 -10.48 -7.65 15.61
CA ASP A 198 -11.86 -7.66 16.11
C ASP A 198 -12.23 -6.30 16.74
N LEU A 199 -11.34 -5.73 17.57
CA LEU A 199 -11.55 -4.43 18.23
C LEU A 199 -11.71 -3.29 17.23
N MET A 200 -10.86 -3.22 16.20
CA MET A 200 -10.96 -2.13 15.22
C MET A 200 -12.14 -2.31 14.28
N ASN A 201 -12.46 -3.54 13.89
CA ASN A 201 -13.60 -3.84 13.01
C ASN A 201 -14.96 -3.54 13.65
N SER A 202 -15.03 -3.32 14.97
CA SER A 202 -16.25 -2.87 15.63
C SER A 202 -16.61 -1.40 15.33
N LYS A 203 -15.70 -0.65 14.71
CA LYS A 203 -15.96 0.75 14.30
C LYS A 203 -16.79 0.81 13.03
N LYS A 204 -17.36 1.99 12.77
CA LYS A 204 -18.17 2.23 11.57
C LYS A 204 -17.27 2.56 10.39
N TYR A 205 -17.52 1.93 9.24
CA TYR A 205 -16.90 2.34 7.98
C TYR A 205 -17.54 3.63 7.48
N ILE A 206 -16.74 4.67 7.26
CA ILE A 206 -17.17 5.96 6.70
C ILE A 206 -16.09 6.45 5.73
N SER A 207 -16.42 6.59 4.45
CA SER A 207 -15.52 7.15 3.43
C SER A 207 -15.11 8.58 3.75
N ASP A 208 -13.90 8.96 3.37
CA ASP A 208 -13.36 10.32 3.60
C ASP A 208 -14.24 11.46 3.09
N ASN A 209 -14.85 11.33 1.92
CA ASN A 209 -15.71 12.40 1.41
C ASN A 209 -16.89 12.70 2.35
N LYS A 210 -17.41 11.66 3.02
CA LYS A 210 -18.50 11.81 3.99
C LYS A 210 -17.99 12.25 5.35
N ASN A 211 -16.78 11.82 5.72
CA ASN A 211 -16.21 12.12 7.03
C ASN A 211 -15.55 13.50 7.03
N TYR A 212 -14.57 13.73 6.17
CA TYR A 212 -13.71 14.91 6.17
C TYR A 212 -13.95 15.88 5.00
N GLY A 213 -14.87 15.58 4.08
CA GLY A 213 -15.08 16.38 2.87
C GLY A 213 -13.89 16.35 1.91
N GLN A 214 -13.02 15.36 2.05
CA GLN A 214 -11.79 15.18 1.28
C GLN A 214 -11.85 13.85 0.53
N SER A 215 -11.13 13.76 -0.58
CA SER A 215 -11.12 12.55 -1.42
C SER A 215 -10.25 11.43 -0.86
N ASP A 216 -9.28 11.74 0.00
CA ASP A 216 -8.32 10.81 0.59
C ASP A 216 -7.58 11.51 1.75
N TYR A 217 -7.86 11.09 2.98
CA TYR A 217 -7.42 11.67 4.25
C TYR A 217 -7.05 10.57 5.25
N TRP A 218 -5.78 10.55 5.66
CA TRP A 218 -5.28 9.49 6.54
C TRP A 218 -5.53 9.90 7.99
N ALA A 219 -6.57 9.33 8.61
CA ALA A 219 -6.96 9.62 9.97
C ALA A 219 -5.91 9.12 10.97
N THR A 220 -5.66 9.90 12.00
CA THR A 220 -4.95 9.40 13.18
C THR A 220 -5.81 8.38 13.91
N PRO A 221 -5.23 7.45 14.70
CA PRO A 221 -6.00 6.59 15.59
C PRO A 221 -6.99 7.39 16.46
N VAL A 222 -6.61 8.59 16.91
CA VAL A 222 -7.48 9.49 17.65
C VAL A 222 -8.77 9.83 16.92
N GLU A 223 -8.65 10.21 15.67
CA GLU A 223 -9.79 10.57 14.83
C GLU A 223 -10.60 9.34 14.45
N PHE A 224 -9.94 8.22 14.12
CA PHE A 224 -10.58 6.96 13.77
C PHE A 224 -11.48 6.44 14.90
N PHE A 225 -11.00 6.45 16.15
CA PHE A 225 -11.82 5.99 17.28
C PHE A 225 -13.06 6.85 17.52
N THR A 226 -12.97 8.14 17.20
CA THR A 226 -14.04 9.12 17.39
C THR A 226 -15.05 9.09 16.24
N ARG A 227 -14.58 8.91 15.01
CA ARG A 227 -15.38 9.17 13.79
C ARG A 227 -15.60 7.94 12.92
N GLY A 228 -14.91 6.84 13.19
CA GLY A 228 -14.70 5.79 12.19
C GLY A 228 -13.78 6.28 11.07
N GLY A 229 -13.72 5.51 9.99
CA GLY A 229 -12.85 5.81 8.84
C GLY A 229 -13.07 4.82 7.71
N ASP A 230 -12.22 4.86 6.70
CA ASP A 230 -12.19 3.87 5.62
C ASP A 230 -10.94 3.00 5.67
N CYS A 231 -10.63 2.28 4.58
CA CYS A 231 -9.79 1.09 4.65
C CYS A 231 -8.38 1.33 5.23
N GLU A 232 -7.74 2.43 4.87
CA GLU A 232 -6.44 2.82 5.38
C GLU A 232 -6.49 3.18 6.86
N ASP A 233 -7.56 3.83 7.32
CA ASP A 233 -7.71 4.23 8.71
C ASP A 233 -7.83 3.00 9.62
N TYR A 234 -8.56 1.97 9.18
CA TYR A 234 -8.58 0.68 9.89
C TYR A 234 -7.18 0.05 9.93
N ALA A 235 -6.46 0.03 8.80
CA ALA A 235 -5.13 -0.56 8.74
C ALA A 235 -4.14 0.19 9.64
N ILE A 236 -4.19 1.54 9.66
CA ILE A 236 -3.41 2.43 10.51
C ILE A 236 -3.73 2.20 11.99
N ALA A 237 -5.01 2.15 12.36
CA ALA A 237 -5.42 1.95 13.75
C ALA A 237 -4.97 0.58 14.29
N LYS A 238 -5.11 -0.48 13.48
CA LYS A 238 -4.60 -1.83 13.83
C LYS A 238 -3.08 -1.83 13.94
N TYR A 239 -2.39 -1.16 13.03
CA TYR A 239 -0.93 -1.02 13.04
C TYR A 239 -0.46 -0.34 14.32
N ALA A 240 -1.04 0.82 14.65
CA ALA A 240 -0.69 1.60 15.82
C ALA A 240 -0.97 0.82 17.12
N ALA A 241 -2.09 0.08 17.19
CA ALA A 241 -2.41 -0.77 18.32
C ALA A 241 -1.38 -1.90 18.53
N LEU A 242 -0.97 -2.59 17.47
CA LEU A 242 0.06 -3.64 17.59
C LEU A 242 1.43 -3.05 17.95
N ARG A 243 1.80 -1.89 17.40
CA ARG A 243 3.01 -1.18 17.84
C ARG A 243 2.93 -0.78 19.33
N ALA A 244 1.79 -0.29 19.81
CA ALA A 244 1.56 0.03 21.23
C ALA A 244 1.66 -1.19 22.16
N LEU A 245 1.30 -2.37 21.65
CA LEU A 245 1.47 -3.67 22.31
C LEU A 245 2.88 -4.24 22.21
N GLY A 246 3.84 -3.49 21.67
CA GLY A 246 5.24 -3.88 21.59
C GLY A 246 5.58 -4.77 20.40
N VAL A 247 4.66 -4.97 19.45
CA VAL A 247 4.96 -5.73 18.23
C VAL A 247 6.01 -4.98 17.41
N PRO A 248 7.16 -5.58 17.07
CA PRO A 248 8.22 -4.92 16.33
C PRO A 248 7.77 -4.40 14.96
N GLU A 249 8.40 -3.32 14.53
CA GLU A 249 8.12 -2.63 13.28
C GLU A 249 8.29 -3.53 12.05
N GLU A 250 9.30 -4.39 12.09
CA GLU A 250 9.58 -5.38 11.05
C GLU A 250 8.48 -6.44 10.91
N ARG A 251 7.62 -6.62 11.92
CA ARG A 251 6.51 -7.60 11.89
C ARG A 251 5.26 -7.04 11.22
N LEU A 252 5.22 -5.76 10.87
CA LEU A 252 4.02 -5.07 10.42
C LEU A 252 4.24 -4.35 9.09
N ARG A 253 3.28 -4.47 8.18
CA ARG A 253 3.21 -3.64 6.96
C ARG A 253 1.77 -3.34 6.60
N ILE A 254 1.44 -2.10 6.27
CA ILE A 254 0.20 -1.81 5.56
C ILE A 254 0.41 -2.15 4.09
N ALA A 255 -0.50 -2.91 3.50
CA ALA A 255 -0.48 -3.26 2.08
C ALA A 255 -1.63 -2.59 1.34
N ILE A 256 -1.29 -1.85 0.28
CA ILE A 256 -2.25 -1.39 -0.70
C ILE A 256 -2.38 -2.45 -1.77
N ILE A 257 -3.60 -2.94 -1.95
CA ILE A 257 -3.94 -4.06 -2.80
C ILE A 257 -5.06 -3.67 -3.77
N HIS A 258 -5.20 -4.45 -4.83
CA HIS A 258 -6.41 -4.49 -5.64
C HIS A 258 -7.26 -5.67 -5.19
N ASP A 259 -8.45 -5.38 -4.65
CA ASP A 259 -9.47 -6.38 -4.41
C ASP A 259 -10.07 -6.81 -5.75
N LYS A 260 -9.84 -8.06 -6.15
CA LYS A 260 -10.31 -8.55 -7.45
C LYS A 260 -11.83 -8.81 -7.49
N ILE A 261 -12.47 -9.00 -6.34
CA ILE A 261 -13.92 -9.26 -6.27
C ILE A 261 -14.68 -7.95 -6.36
N LYS A 262 -14.39 -6.99 -5.47
CA LYS A 262 -15.01 -5.66 -5.54
C LYS A 262 -14.42 -4.80 -6.65
N ASN A 263 -13.28 -5.21 -7.17
CA ASN A 263 -12.58 -4.55 -8.25
C ASN A 263 -12.24 -3.12 -7.82
N ILE A 264 -11.60 -2.91 -6.67
CA ILE A 264 -11.26 -1.57 -6.15
C ILE A 264 -9.87 -1.61 -5.50
N PRO A 265 -9.15 -0.47 -5.40
CA PRO A 265 -8.05 -0.37 -4.45
C PRO A 265 -8.59 -0.56 -3.02
N HIS A 266 -7.77 -1.17 -2.17
CA HIS A 266 -8.10 -1.44 -0.78
C HIS A 266 -6.82 -1.46 0.06
N ALA A 267 -6.92 -1.11 1.34
CA ALA A 267 -5.81 -1.16 2.29
C ALA A 267 -6.06 -2.22 3.36
N VAL A 268 -5.04 -3.00 3.69
CA VAL A 268 -5.07 -4.03 4.73
C VAL A 268 -3.80 -3.98 5.57
N LEU A 269 -3.85 -4.49 6.79
CA LEU A 269 -2.65 -4.71 7.60
C LEU A 269 -2.14 -6.14 7.41
N VAL A 270 -0.84 -6.27 7.17
CA VAL A 270 -0.11 -7.53 7.14
C VAL A 270 0.67 -7.68 8.44
N VAL A 271 0.49 -8.81 9.11
CA VAL A 271 1.21 -9.18 10.34
C VAL A 271 2.03 -10.44 10.08
N TYR A 272 3.34 -10.35 10.22
CA TYR A 272 4.25 -11.48 10.08
C TYR A 272 4.42 -12.20 11.42
N THR A 273 3.66 -13.27 11.63
CA THR A 273 3.80 -14.13 12.80
C THR A 273 4.85 -15.21 12.57
N ASP A 274 5.19 -15.95 13.61
CA ASP A 274 6.07 -17.13 13.49
C ASP A 274 5.39 -18.28 12.72
N GLN A 275 4.06 -18.22 12.56
CA GLN A 275 3.27 -19.13 11.74
C GLN A 275 3.03 -18.62 10.30
N GLY A 276 3.71 -17.54 9.91
CA GLY A 276 3.59 -16.90 8.60
C GLY A 276 2.84 -15.56 8.61
N ALA A 277 2.56 -15.05 7.41
CA ALA A 277 1.89 -13.76 7.23
C ALA A 277 0.37 -13.89 7.33
N TYR A 278 -0.25 -12.99 8.09
CA TYR A 278 -1.70 -12.87 8.24
C TYR A 278 -2.19 -11.51 7.77
N ILE A 279 -3.40 -11.49 7.20
CA ILE A 279 -4.08 -10.32 6.68
C ILE A 279 -5.20 -9.94 7.64
N LEU A 280 -5.15 -8.70 8.11
CA LEU A 280 -6.16 -8.06 8.94
C LEU A 280 -6.88 -7.04 8.08
N ASP A 281 -8.16 -7.31 7.82
CA ASP A 281 -9.00 -6.58 6.87
C ASP A 281 -10.26 -6.06 7.58
N ASN A 282 -10.79 -4.93 7.16
CA ASN A 282 -12.09 -4.42 7.64
C ASN A 282 -13.26 -4.87 6.76
N GLN A 283 -13.01 -5.45 5.57
CA GLN A 283 -14.04 -6.01 4.70
C GLN A 283 -14.27 -7.50 4.94
N VAL A 284 -13.34 -8.18 5.62
CA VAL A 284 -13.41 -9.59 5.99
C VAL A 284 -13.00 -9.66 7.46
N ASP A 285 -13.96 -9.94 8.33
CA ASP A 285 -13.74 -9.88 9.79
C ASP A 285 -12.79 -10.97 10.28
N GLU A 286 -12.77 -12.11 9.61
CA GLU A 286 -11.84 -13.17 9.94
C GLU A 286 -10.42 -12.84 9.48
N MET A 287 -9.47 -12.87 10.41
CA MET A 287 -8.05 -12.79 10.09
C MET A 287 -7.64 -14.02 9.26
N LYS A 288 -7.14 -13.79 8.04
CA LYS A 288 -6.76 -14.86 7.09
C LYS A 288 -5.26 -15.02 6.96
N ASN A 289 -4.78 -16.24 6.77
CA ASN A 289 -3.39 -16.45 6.37
C ASN A 289 -3.20 -15.94 4.93
N ALA A 290 -2.17 -15.15 4.68
CA ALA A 290 -1.94 -14.50 3.39
C ALA A 290 -1.81 -15.48 2.22
N ARG A 291 -1.35 -16.72 2.48
CA ARG A 291 -1.22 -17.77 1.47
C ARG A 291 -2.57 -18.29 0.96
N ASP A 292 -3.61 -18.21 1.79
CA ASP A 292 -4.95 -18.73 1.49
C ASP A 292 -5.84 -17.65 0.83
N VAL A 293 -5.35 -16.42 0.73
CA VAL A 293 -6.10 -15.29 0.19
C VAL A 293 -5.78 -15.10 -1.29
N SER A 294 -6.61 -15.68 -2.15
CA SER A 294 -6.51 -15.47 -3.60
C SER A 294 -7.23 -14.20 -4.09
N ARG A 295 -8.05 -13.56 -3.25
CA ARG A 295 -8.87 -12.38 -3.61
C ARG A 295 -8.03 -11.14 -3.96
N TYR A 296 -6.85 -11.02 -3.37
CA TYR A 296 -6.07 -9.79 -3.41
C TYR A 296 -4.89 -9.87 -4.36
N ARG A 297 -4.61 -8.74 -5.03
CA ARG A 297 -3.37 -8.53 -5.78
C ARG A 297 -2.62 -7.35 -5.17
N PRO A 298 -1.44 -7.55 -4.57
CA PRO A 298 -0.72 -6.48 -3.92
C PRO A 298 -0.16 -5.48 -4.94
N ILE A 299 -0.08 -4.21 -4.56
CA ILE A 299 0.50 -3.13 -5.36
C ILE A 299 1.80 -2.68 -4.70
N PHE A 300 1.71 -2.19 -3.46
CA PHE A 300 2.85 -1.90 -2.61
C PHE A 300 2.50 -2.19 -1.15
N SER A 301 3.51 -2.43 -0.32
CA SER A 301 3.36 -2.43 1.14
C SER A 301 4.36 -1.47 1.78
N ILE A 302 4.06 -0.99 2.98
CA ILE A 302 4.82 0.06 3.65
C ILE A 302 4.80 -0.12 5.16
N ASN A 303 5.89 0.29 5.79
CA ASN A 303 5.96 0.53 7.23
C ASN A 303 6.77 1.82 7.48
N ARG A 304 7.17 2.08 8.72
CA ARG A 304 7.95 3.26 9.13
C ARG A 304 9.39 3.25 8.62
N HIS A 305 9.93 2.10 8.23
CA HIS A 305 11.33 1.96 7.82
C HIS A 305 11.51 1.87 6.30
N ALA A 306 10.57 1.24 5.60
CA ALA A 306 10.70 0.99 4.17
C ALA A 306 9.32 0.76 3.52
N TRP A 307 9.35 0.73 2.19
CA TRP A 307 8.24 0.27 1.38
C TRP A 307 8.72 -0.75 0.35
N TRP A 308 7.79 -1.59 -0.11
CA TRP A 308 8.03 -2.68 -1.05
C TRP A 308 7.04 -2.58 -2.21
N LEU A 309 7.56 -2.44 -3.42
CA LEU A 309 6.74 -2.57 -4.63
C LEU A 309 6.52 -4.05 -4.93
N HIS A 310 5.27 -4.47 -5.09
CA HIS A 310 4.93 -5.84 -5.45
C HIS A 310 4.82 -5.98 -6.97
N THR A 311 5.46 -7.03 -7.51
CA THR A 311 5.47 -7.35 -8.92
C THR A 311 4.97 -8.78 -9.16
N ALA A 312 4.73 -9.11 -10.43
CA ALA A 312 4.38 -10.48 -10.80
C ALA A 312 5.44 -11.46 -10.27
N PRO A 313 5.05 -12.70 -9.90
CA PRO A 313 5.98 -13.72 -9.48
C PRO A 313 7.12 -13.83 -10.50
N LYS A 314 8.36 -14.01 -10.03
CA LYS A 314 9.46 -14.34 -10.95
C LYS A 314 9.16 -15.71 -11.54
N SER A 315 8.89 -15.79 -12.85
CA SER A 315 8.84 -17.07 -13.53
C SER A 315 10.19 -17.75 -13.33
N SER A 316 10.20 -18.90 -12.66
CA SER A 316 11.32 -19.83 -12.79
C SER A 316 11.31 -20.30 -14.24
N THR A 317 12.23 -19.78 -15.06
CA THR A 317 12.54 -20.43 -16.33
C THR A 317 13.01 -21.83 -15.99
N VAL A 318 12.11 -22.82 -16.07
CA VAL A 318 12.52 -24.21 -16.17
C VAL A 318 13.24 -24.29 -17.51
N LEU A 319 14.57 -24.30 -17.47
CA LEU A 319 15.35 -24.83 -18.58
C LEU A 319 14.90 -26.30 -18.67
N ALA A 320 14.00 -26.58 -19.60
CA ALA A 320 13.79 -27.94 -20.05
C ALA A 320 15.17 -28.43 -20.50
N SER A 321 15.74 -29.42 -19.80
CA SER A 321 16.82 -30.19 -20.40
C SER A 321 16.20 -30.90 -21.58
N VAL A 322 16.77 -30.63 -22.75
CA VAL A 322 16.50 -31.43 -23.94
C VAL A 322 17.29 -32.71 -23.72
N ASP A 323 16.58 -33.82 -23.54
CA ASP A 323 17.13 -35.17 -23.67
C ASP A 323 17.43 -35.47 -25.15
#